data_AF-A0A9D9DIW6-F1
#
_entry.id   AF-A0A9D9DIW6-F1
#
_cell.length_a   1.000
_cell.length_b   1.000
_cell.length_c   1.000
_cell.angle_alpha   90.00
_cell.angle_beta   90.00
_cell.angle_gamma   90.00
#
_symmetry.space_group_name_H-M   'P 1'
#
loop_
_entity.id
_entity.type
_entity.pdbx_description
1 polymer ?
#
loop_
_entity_poly.entity_id
_entity_poly.type
_entity_poly.pdbx_seq_one_letter_code
_entity_poly.pdbx_strand_id
1 'polypeptide(L)'
;MINFLFSFNGNKIFDTTWKIVLALIIIIVAFFAIFGLLGTLVEKLMYKQGKKIDKFMSPLVLSKLVTDEKEFTQIAKRKSTLYFVKTSIVPLLLILIGFLIWVIYHSLTGNWAESIFNDQTGIGTLFFTWNFSNATYYPPLGFGGIELQNTPHFITNISCLNYFIFLFIFIGLIWYLVNVLAYISRMLRINKLKNKIFSKDLENIDLTTLFSNDLDNPNTTNNTNLPINK
;
A
#
# COMPACT_ATOMS: atom_id res chain seq x y z
N MET A 1 -13.33 20.03 -67.15
CA MET A 1 -12.35 20.63 -66.23
C MET A 1 -12.85 20.50 -64.79
N ILE A 2 -13.02 19.26 -64.32
CA ILE A 2 -13.50 18.92 -62.97
C ILE A 2 -12.68 17.70 -62.57
N ASN A 3 -11.50 17.90 -61.98
CA ASN A 3 -10.69 16.80 -61.41
C ASN A 3 -9.53 17.35 -60.56
N PHE A 4 -9.80 18.19 -59.56
CA PHE A 4 -8.71 18.63 -58.67
C PHE A 4 -9.05 18.92 -57.20
N LEU A 5 -10.21 18.52 -56.65
CA LEU A 5 -10.52 18.89 -55.26
C LEU A 5 -11.11 17.75 -54.41
N PHE A 6 -10.54 16.55 -54.49
CA PHE A 6 -10.91 15.46 -53.55
C PHE A 6 -9.75 14.53 -53.12
N SER A 7 -8.49 14.99 -53.20
CA SER A 7 -7.33 14.09 -52.96
C SER A 7 -6.41 14.46 -51.78
N PHE A 8 -6.85 15.22 -50.78
CA PHE A 8 -5.92 15.65 -49.71
C PHE A 8 -6.46 15.73 -48.27
N ASN A 9 -7.45 14.91 -47.89
CA ASN A 9 -7.89 14.87 -46.48
C ASN A 9 -8.02 13.48 -45.83
N GLY A 10 -7.85 12.38 -46.56
CA GLY A 10 -7.92 11.01 -45.99
C GLY A 10 -6.68 10.60 -45.19
N ASN A 11 -5.48 10.93 -45.68
CA ASN A 11 -4.22 10.49 -45.06
C ASN A 11 -3.95 11.17 -43.71
N LYS A 12 -4.30 12.45 -43.55
CA LYS A 12 -4.13 13.17 -42.27
C LYS A 12 -5.00 12.61 -41.15
N ILE A 13 -6.20 12.09 -41.46
CA ILE A 13 -7.09 11.49 -40.46
C ILE A 13 -6.53 10.15 -39.99
N PHE A 14 -6.01 9.31 -40.91
CA PHE A 14 -5.36 8.05 -40.56
C PHE A 14 -4.09 8.26 -39.72
N ASP A 15 -3.24 9.21 -40.10
CA ASP A 15 -2.01 9.55 -39.37
C ASP A 15 -2.31 10.07 -37.95
N THR A 16 -3.39 10.84 -37.82
CA THR A 16 -3.84 11.39 -36.54
C THR A 16 -4.47 10.31 -35.66
N THR A 17 -5.30 9.44 -36.24
CA THR A 17 -5.94 8.32 -35.53
C THR A 17 -4.92 7.32 -35.01
N TRP A 18 -3.91 6.98 -35.79
CA TRP A 18 -2.82 6.08 -35.36
C TRP A 18 -2.03 6.66 -34.18
N LYS A 19 -1.76 7.98 -34.19
CA LYS A 19 -1.08 8.66 -33.07
C LYS A 19 -1.93 8.66 -31.79
N ILE A 20 -3.25 8.80 -31.91
CA ILE A 20 -4.18 8.71 -30.76
C ILE A 20 -4.16 7.31 -30.15
N VAL A 21 -4.29 6.28 -31.00
CA VAL A 21 -4.27 4.88 -30.55
C VAL A 21 -2.94 4.55 -29.88
N LEU A 22 -1.82 5.00 -30.45
CA LEU A 22 -0.50 4.83 -29.86
C LEU A 22 -0.38 5.50 -28.49
N ALA A 23 -0.84 6.75 -28.36
CA ALA A 23 -0.82 7.48 -27.09
C ALA A 23 -1.67 6.79 -26.00
N LEU A 24 -2.85 6.28 -26.38
CA LEU A 24 -3.72 5.53 -25.46
C LEU A 24 -3.05 4.23 -24.98
N ILE A 25 -2.41 3.50 -25.88
CA ILE A 25 -1.65 2.28 -25.52
C ILE A 25 -0.52 2.62 -24.55
N ILE A 26 0.22 3.71 -24.77
CA ILE A 26 1.29 4.15 -23.86
C ILE A 26 0.72 4.44 -22.46
N ILE A 27 -0.41 5.14 -22.36
CA ILE A 27 -1.08 5.43 -21.08
C ILE A 27 -1.49 4.14 -20.38
N ILE A 28 -2.05 3.17 -21.10
CA ILE A 28 -2.45 1.87 -20.55
C ILE A 28 -1.23 1.09 -20.05
N VAL A 29 -0.15 1.03 -20.83
CA VAL A 29 1.10 0.36 -20.44
C VAL A 29 1.71 1.04 -19.20
N ALA A 30 1.74 2.37 -19.17
CA ALA A 30 2.24 3.13 -18.02
C ALA A 30 1.39 2.86 -16.77
N PHE A 31 0.07 2.79 -16.91
CA PHE A 31 -0.85 2.43 -15.84
C PHE A 31 -0.51 1.03 -15.29
N PHE A 32 -0.42 0.00 -16.13
CA PHE A 32 -0.02 -1.34 -15.69
C PHE A 32 1.37 -1.38 -15.04
N ALA A 33 2.34 -0.61 -15.54
CA ALA A 33 3.67 -0.52 -14.95
C ALA A 33 3.63 0.04 -13.52
N ILE A 34 2.79 1.06 -13.27
CA ILE A 34 2.58 1.61 -11.92
C ILE A 34 1.98 0.55 -10.99
N PHE A 35 0.95 -0.18 -11.42
CA PHE A 35 0.36 -1.27 -10.60
C PHE A 35 1.36 -2.39 -10.33
N GLY A 36 2.20 -2.75 -11.31
CA GLY A 36 3.27 -3.73 -11.12
C GLY A 36 4.26 -3.30 -10.03
N LEU A 37 4.68 -2.03 -10.06
CA LEU A 37 5.62 -1.47 -9.07
C LEU A 37 5.00 -1.44 -7.66
N LEU A 38 3.73 -1.02 -7.55
CA LEU A 38 2.96 -1.09 -6.30
C LEU A 38 2.88 -2.52 -5.77
N GLY A 39 2.60 -3.50 -6.62
CA GLY A 39 2.57 -4.91 -6.27
C GLY A 39 3.89 -5.41 -5.69
N THR A 40 5.02 -5.11 -6.35
CA THR A 40 6.36 -5.47 -5.85
C THR A 40 6.67 -4.80 -4.50
N LEU A 41 6.25 -3.56 -4.31
CA LEU A 41 6.45 -2.85 -3.04
C LEU A 41 5.66 -3.50 -1.90
N VAL A 42 4.40 -3.86 -2.15
CA VAL A 42 3.57 -4.59 -1.19
C VAL A 42 4.20 -5.95 -0.86
N GLU A 43 4.68 -6.69 -1.85
CA GLU A 43 5.33 -7.99 -1.65
C GLU A 43 6.58 -7.89 -0.76
N LYS A 44 7.46 -6.90 -1.01
CA LYS A 44 8.65 -6.64 -0.19
C LYS A 44 8.30 -6.30 1.26
N LEU A 45 7.29 -5.45 1.45
CA LEU A 45 6.79 -5.10 2.79
C LEU A 45 6.22 -6.33 3.49
N MET A 46 5.43 -7.14 2.78
CA MET A 46 4.90 -8.40 3.30
C MET A 46 6.05 -9.32 3.71
N TYR A 47 7.02 -9.59 2.84
CA TYR A 47 8.15 -10.49 3.16
C TYR A 47 8.88 -10.07 4.45
N LYS A 48 9.19 -8.78 4.60
CA LYS A 48 9.84 -8.24 5.81
C LYS A 48 8.98 -8.38 7.06
N GLN A 49 7.68 -8.13 6.97
CA GLN A 49 6.75 -8.27 8.10
C GLN A 49 6.49 -9.74 8.46
N GLY A 50 6.51 -10.63 7.47
CA GLY A 50 6.35 -12.08 7.65
C GLY A 50 7.47 -12.65 8.52
N LYS A 51 8.72 -12.23 8.29
CA LYS A 51 9.89 -12.65 9.09
C LYS A 51 9.77 -12.37 10.60
N LYS A 52 8.93 -11.42 11.02
CA LYS A 52 8.71 -11.16 12.46
C LYS A 52 8.09 -12.36 13.18
N ILE A 53 7.36 -13.24 12.49
CA ILE A 53 6.80 -14.45 13.10
C ILE A 53 7.90 -15.43 13.50
N ASP A 54 8.98 -15.49 12.74
CA ASP A 54 10.09 -16.43 12.97
C ASP A 54 10.75 -16.12 14.33
N LYS A 55 10.87 -14.84 14.68
CA LYS A 55 11.34 -14.40 16.01
C LYS A 55 10.41 -14.85 17.15
N PHE A 56 9.10 -14.91 16.93
CA PHE A 56 8.14 -15.34 17.95
C PHE A 56 8.09 -16.86 18.13
N MET A 57 8.36 -17.61 17.06
CA MET A 57 8.25 -19.08 17.05
C MET A 57 9.58 -19.79 17.25
N SER A 58 10.72 -19.18 16.89
CA SER A 58 12.07 -19.73 17.07
C SER A 58 12.33 -20.29 18.48
N PRO A 59 12.09 -19.56 19.58
CA PRO A 59 12.32 -20.10 20.93
C PRO A 59 11.37 -21.24 21.30
N LEU A 60 10.14 -21.25 20.76
CA LEU A 60 9.16 -22.32 21.02
C LEU A 60 9.53 -23.62 20.30
N VAL A 61 10.09 -23.51 19.10
CA VAL A 61 10.57 -24.66 18.32
C VAL A 61 11.88 -25.19 18.89
N LEU A 62 12.84 -24.31 19.24
CA LEU A 62 14.12 -24.69 19.83
C LEU A 62 13.97 -25.36 21.20
N SER A 63 13.00 -24.94 22.01
CA SER A 63 12.69 -25.57 23.31
C SER A 63 11.91 -26.88 23.20
N LYS A 64 11.60 -27.37 21.99
CA LYS A 64 10.74 -28.54 21.73
C LYS A 64 9.39 -28.48 22.43
N LEU A 65 8.91 -27.28 22.76
CA LEU A 65 7.64 -27.06 23.45
C LEU A 65 6.43 -27.29 22.54
N VAL A 66 6.67 -27.39 21.24
CA VAL A 66 5.66 -27.63 20.21
C VAL A 66 6.14 -28.77 19.32
N THR A 67 5.52 -29.93 19.47
CA THR A 67 5.88 -31.16 18.75
C THR A 67 4.92 -31.51 17.63
N ASP A 68 3.70 -30.96 17.64
CA ASP A 68 2.67 -31.22 16.64
C ASP A 68 2.43 -30.00 15.71
N GLU A 69 2.12 -30.30 14.45
CA GLU A 69 1.86 -29.33 13.38
C GLU A 69 0.61 -28.47 13.70
N LYS A 70 -0.42 -29.11 14.28
CA LYS A 70 -1.67 -28.45 14.64
C LYS A 70 -1.46 -27.46 15.78
N GLU A 71 -0.73 -27.89 16.81
CA GLU A 71 -0.38 -27.04 17.96
C GLU A 71 0.49 -25.85 17.54
N PHE A 72 1.48 -26.08 16.67
CA PHE A 72 2.30 -25.01 16.09
C PHE A 72 1.45 -23.95 15.40
N THR A 73 0.55 -24.39 14.52
CA THR A 73 -0.29 -23.49 13.73
C THR A 73 -1.24 -22.70 14.63
N GLN A 74 -1.84 -23.34 15.63
CA GLN A 74 -2.78 -22.69 16.54
C GLN A 74 -2.09 -21.64 17.41
N ILE A 75 -0.92 -21.95 17.97
CA ILE A 75 -0.14 -21.02 18.81
C ILE A 75 0.37 -19.85 17.96
N ALA A 76 0.89 -20.12 16.76
CA ALA A 76 1.38 -19.09 15.85
C ALA A 76 0.28 -18.11 15.43
N LYS A 77 -0.89 -18.64 15.06
CA LYS A 77 -2.07 -17.82 14.71
C LYS A 77 -2.51 -16.98 15.90
N ARG A 78 -2.64 -17.57 17.09
CA ARG A 78 -3.05 -16.84 18.30
C ARG A 78 -2.09 -15.69 18.63
N LYS A 79 -0.77 -15.93 18.62
CA LYS A 79 0.24 -14.86 18.83
C LYS A 79 0.18 -13.80 17.74
N SER A 80 -0.01 -14.19 16.48
CA SER A 80 -0.14 -13.26 15.36
C SER A 80 -1.36 -12.35 15.50
N THR A 81 -2.52 -12.90 15.87
CA THR A 81 -3.76 -12.16 16.11
C THR A 81 -3.63 -11.22 17.30
N LEU A 82 -3.08 -11.67 18.43
CA LEU A 82 -2.86 -10.80 19.59
C LEU A 82 -1.94 -9.62 19.25
N TYR A 83 -0.86 -9.87 18.51
CA TYR A 83 0.03 -8.81 18.06
C TYR A 83 -0.70 -7.85 17.10
N PHE A 84 -1.52 -8.36 16.17
CA PHE A 84 -2.32 -7.54 15.27
C PHE A 84 -3.26 -6.61 16.04
N VAL A 85 -4.04 -7.14 16.99
CA VAL A 85 -4.97 -6.33 17.80
C VAL A 85 -4.20 -5.24 18.57
N LYS A 86 -3.08 -5.60 19.20
CA LYS A 86 -2.26 -4.65 19.96
C LYS A 86 -1.68 -3.53 19.08
N THR A 87 -1.27 -3.83 17.84
CA THR A 87 -0.73 -2.81 16.93
C THR A 87 -1.83 -2.01 16.23
N SER A 88 -3.01 -2.59 16.00
CA SER A 88 -4.13 -1.95 15.31
C SER A 88 -4.95 -1.01 16.20
N ILE A 89 -4.81 -1.07 17.53
CA ILE A 89 -5.54 -0.18 18.44
C ILE A 89 -5.20 1.31 18.21
N VAL A 90 -3.93 1.62 17.95
CA VAL A 90 -3.44 2.99 17.74
C VAL A 90 -4.02 3.62 16.48
N PRO A 91 -3.93 2.99 15.28
CA PRO A 91 -4.55 3.56 14.09
C PRO A 91 -6.07 3.62 14.17
N LEU A 92 -6.72 2.66 14.86
CA LEU A 92 -8.16 2.74 15.12
C LEU A 92 -8.53 3.95 15.99
N LEU A 93 -7.73 4.24 17.01
CA LEU A 93 -7.93 5.40 17.88
C LEU A 93 -7.73 6.73 17.13
N LEU A 94 -6.76 6.79 16.20
CA LEU A 94 -6.59 7.92 15.29
C LEU A 94 -7.82 8.16 14.40
N ILE A 95 -8.34 7.09 13.79
CA ILE A 95 -9.56 7.16 12.97
C ILE A 95 -10.75 7.61 13.83
N LEU A 96 -10.88 7.08 15.04
CA LEU A 96 -11.96 7.44 15.96
C LEU A 96 -11.91 8.92 16.35
N ILE A 97 -10.73 9.45 16.65
CA ILE A 97 -10.54 10.88 16.94
C ILE A 97 -10.92 11.74 15.73
N GLY A 98 -10.43 11.38 14.54
CA GLY A 98 -10.78 12.10 13.31
C GLY A 98 -12.29 12.08 13.03
N PHE A 99 -12.94 10.93 13.26
CA PHE A 99 -14.39 10.79 13.16
C PHE A 99 -15.14 11.64 14.19
N LEU A 100 -14.66 11.69 15.43
CA LEU A 100 -15.28 12.49 16.49
C LEU A 100 -15.20 13.99 16.18
N ILE A 101 -14.06 14.47 15.68
CA ILE A 101 -13.88 15.85 15.21
C ILE A 101 -14.85 16.15 14.05
N TRP A 102 -14.98 15.21 13.11
CA TRP A 102 -15.91 15.33 11.98
C TRP A 102 -17.37 15.48 12.44
N VAL A 103 -17.82 14.61 13.36
CA VAL A 103 -19.19 14.69 13.92
C VAL A 103 -19.42 16.02 14.64
N ILE A 104 -18.46 16.48 15.44
CA ILE A 104 -18.58 17.77 16.16
C ILE A 104 -18.65 18.93 15.16
N TYR A 105 -17.79 18.95 14.15
CA TYR A 105 -17.77 19.99 13.12
C TYR A 105 -19.13 20.09 12.40
N HIS A 106 -19.65 18.98 11.88
CA HIS A 106 -20.93 18.98 11.16
C HIS A 106 -22.13 19.25 12.06
N SER A 107 -22.06 18.87 13.35
CA SER A 107 -23.09 19.22 14.32
C SER A 107 -23.13 20.72 14.62
N LEU A 108 -21.99 21.43 14.58
CA LEU A 108 -21.92 22.87 14.83
C LEU A 108 -22.28 23.71 13.59
N THR A 109 -21.87 23.28 12.39
CA THR A 109 -22.14 23.99 11.14
C THR A 109 -23.50 23.67 10.54
N GLY A 110 -24.11 22.56 10.94
CA GLY A 110 -25.38 22.06 10.39
C GLY A 110 -25.27 21.54 8.96
N ASN A 111 -24.08 21.53 8.35
CA ASN A 111 -23.87 21.18 6.95
C ASN A 111 -23.35 19.75 6.79
N TRP A 112 -24.24 18.76 6.87
CA TRP A 112 -23.88 17.34 6.73
C TRP A 112 -23.54 16.90 5.30
N ALA A 113 -23.87 17.72 4.30
CA ALA A 113 -23.60 17.41 2.89
C ALA A 113 -22.19 17.84 2.44
N GLU A 114 -21.46 18.59 3.27
CA GLU A 114 -20.12 19.04 2.96
C GLU A 114 -19.13 17.86 2.98
N SER A 115 -18.41 17.70 1.85
CA SER A 115 -17.35 16.72 1.73
C SER A 115 -16.03 17.26 2.27
N ILE A 116 -15.27 16.41 2.97
CA ILE A 116 -13.89 16.70 3.42
C ILE A 116 -12.97 16.99 2.22
N PHE A 117 -13.34 16.56 1.01
CA PHE A 117 -12.59 16.78 -0.24
C PHE A 117 -13.04 18.01 -1.03
N ASN A 118 -13.93 18.84 -0.49
CA ASN A 118 -14.42 20.03 -1.19
C ASN A 118 -13.27 21.01 -1.52
N ASP A 119 -13.29 21.57 -2.73
CA ASP A 119 -12.31 22.50 -3.28
C ASP A 119 -12.33 23.89 -2.61
N GLN A 120 -13.43 24.24 -1.93
CA GLN A 120 -13.66 25.55 -1.31
C GLN A 120 -13.56 25.53 0.21
N THR A 121 -13.82 24.38 0.85
CA THR A 121 -13.89 24.27 2.31
C THR A 121 -13.15 23.06 2.87
N GLY A 122 -12.77 22.11 2.03
CA GLY A 122 -12.10 20.86 2.41
C GLY A 122 -10.63 20.84 2.04
N ILE A 123 -10.04 19.65 2.00
CA ILE A 123 -8.65 19.47 1.59
C ILE A 123 -8.42 19.74 0.10
N GLY A 124 -9.49 19.79 -0.70
CA GLY A 124 -9.42 20.16 -2.12
C GLY A 124 -8.78 21.53 -2.33
N THR A 125 -8.84 22.42 -1.33
CA THR A 125 -8.28 23.77 -1.41
C THR A 125 -6.76 23.79 -1.54
N LEU A 126 -6.09 22.70 -1.14
CA LEU A 126 -4.63 22.55 -1.21
C LEU A 126 -4.14 22.12 -2.60
N PHE A 127 -5.05 21.69 -3.46
CA PHE A 127 -4.73 21.18 -4.79
C PHE A 127 -5.22 22.14 -5.86
N PHE A 128 -4.54 22.12 -7.01
CA PHE A 128 -5.09 22.71 -8.21
C PHE A 128 -6.29 21.87 -8.64
N THR A 129 -7.46 22.49 -8.72
CA THR A 129 -8.64 21.87 -9.31
C THR A 129 -9.02 22.61 -10.57
N TRP A 130 -9.37 21.85 -11.60
CA TRP A 130 -9.70 22.36 -12.93
C TRP A 130 -11.16 22.09 -13.22
N ASN A 131 -11.86 23.10 -13.71
CA ASN A 131 -13.24 22.98 -14.13
C ASN A 131 -13.29 22.48 -15.58
N PHE A 132 -13.82 21.28 -15.76
CA PHE A 132 -14.01 20.67 -17.08
C PHE A 132 -15.43 20.87 -17.64
N SER A 133 -16.29 21.63 -16.96
CA SER A 133 -17.69 21.82 -17.39
C SER A 133 -17.81 22.48 -18.76
N ASN A 134 -16.87 23.38 -19.09
CA ASN A 134 -16.79 24.07 -20.38
C ASN A 134 -15.70 23.47 -21.30
N ALA A 135 -15.15 22.30 -20.95
CA ALA A 135 -14.07 21.69 -21.70
C ALA A 135 -14.56 21.30 -23.10
N THR A 136 -13.98 21.94 -24.11
CA THR A 136 -14.23 21.62 -25.51
C THR A 136 -13.11 20.72 -26.00
N TYR A 137 -13.48 19.55 -26.55
CA TYR A 137 -12.53 18.61 -27.12
C TYR A 137 -12.03 19.10 -28.48
N TYR A 138 -10.71 19.18 -28.63
CA TYR A 138 -10.02 19.49 -29.87
C TYR A 138 -9.23 18.24 -30.32
N PRO A 139 -9.59 17.59 -31.44
CA PRO A 139 -8.88 16.41 -31.93
C PRO A 139 -7.42 16.78 -32.29
N PRO A 140 -6.43 15.87 -32.11
CA PRO A 140 -6.55 14.46 -31.73
C PRO A 140 -6.77 14.10 -30.26
N LEU A 141 -6.27 14.89 -29.31
CA LEU A 141 -6.25 14.56 -27.86
C LEU A 141 -6.24 15.83 -26.99
N GLY A 142 -6.57 16.97 -27.56
CA GLY A 142 -6.58 18.25 -26.87
C GLY A 142 -7.90 18.50 -26.16
N PHE A 143 -7.83 19.13 -25.00
CA PHE A 143 -8.98 19.77 -24.37
C PHE A 143 -8.62 21.26 -24.24
N GLY A 144 -9.53 22.13 -24.66
CA GLY A 144 -9.43 23.58 -24.46
C GLY A 144 -10.65 24.08 -23.70
N GLY A 145 -10.60 25.33 -23.22
CA GLY A 145 -11.65 25.86 -22.34
C GLY A 145 -11.66 25.23 -20.94
N ILE A 146 -10.55 24.60 -20.53
CA ILE A 146 -10.35 24.18 -19.15
C ILE A 146 -9.98 25.41 -18.34
N GLU A 147 -10.83 25.77 -17.40
CA GLU A 147 -10.60 26.90 -16.51
C GLU A 147 -10.07 26.41 -15.17
N LEU A 148 -9.24 27.22 -14.53
CA LEU A 148 -8.76 26.92 -13.19
C LEU A 148 -9.88 27.23 -12.19
N GLN A 149 -10.31 26.21 -11.44
CA GLN A 149 -11.38 26.31 -10.46
C GLN A 149 -10.86 26.73 -9.09
N ASN A 150 -9.73 26.15 -8.67
CA ASN A 150 -9.11 26.45 -7.39
C ASN A 150 -7.60 26.60 -7.52
N THR A 151 -7.05 27.63 -6.89
CA THR A 151 -5.62 27.79 -6.65
C THR A 151 -5.27 27.32 -5.23
N PRO A 152 -4.15 26.62 -5.02
CA PRO A 152 -3.73 26.17 -3.70
C PRO A 152 -3.67 27.30 -2.68
N HIS A 153 -4.51 27.22 -1.65
CA HIS A 153 -4.50 28.16 -0.54
C HIS A 153 -4.93 27.48 0.76
N PHE A 154 -4.46 28.03 1.88
CA PHE A 154 -4.86 27.58 3.20
C PHE A 154 -6.07 28.38 3.68
N ILE A 155 -7.05 27.65 4.19
CA ILE A 155 -8.19 28.24 4.87
C ILE A 155 -7.88 28.43 6.35
N THR A 156 -8.24 29.58 6.90
CA THR A 156 -8.04 29.94 8.32
C THR A 156 -9.34 30.02 9.12
N ASN A 157 -10.50 29.78 8.49
CA ASN A 157 -11.80 29.76 9.16
C ASN A 157 -12.05 28.40 9.88
N ILE A 158 -13.27 28.20 10.40
CA ILE A 158 -13.67 26.96 11.07
C ILE A 158 -13.48 25.69 10.20
N SER A 159 -13.56 25.82 8.87
CA SER A 159 -13.36 24.73 7.91
C SER A 159 -11.91 24.25 7.84
N CYS A 160 -10.94 24.95 8.46
CA CYS A 160 -9.57 24.43 8.61
C CYS A 160 -9.53 23.10 9.39
N LEU A 161 -10.57 22.79 10.18
CA LEU A 161 -10.74 21.50 10.84
C LEU A 161 -10.78 20.33 9.85
N ASN A 162 -11.23 20.53 8.61
CA ASN A 162 -11.24 19.51 7.57
C ASN A 162 -9.83 18.96 7.27
N TYR A 163 -8.77 19.78 7.41
CA TYR A 163 -7.40 19.31 7.25
C TYR A 163 -7.00 18.32 8.34
N PHE A 164 -7.37 18.59 9.60
CA PHE A 164 -7.08 17.71 10.73
C PHE A 164 -7.91 16.42 10.66
N ILE A 165 -9.18 16.52 10.30
CA ILE A 165 -10.05 15.37 10.05
C ILE A 165 -9.42 14.45 9.00
N PHE A 166 -9.05 15.03 7.85
CA PHE A 166 -8.39 14.28 6.78
C PHE A 166 -7.08 13.65 7.29
N LEU A 167 -6.23 14.40 7.97
CA LEU A 167 -4.93 13.93 8.44
C LEU A 167 -5.06 12.74 9.39
N PHE A 168 -5.93 12.82 10.39
CA PHE A 168 -6.12 11.73 11.36
C PHE A 168 -6.74 10.48 10.74
N ILE A 169 -7.78 10.65 9.91
CA ILE A 169 -8.44 9.52 9.24
C ILE A 169 -7.50 8.87 8.22
N PHE A 170 -6.83 9.66 7.38
CA PHE A 170 -5.99 9.17 6.30
C PHE A 170 -4.74 8.45 6.83
N ILE A 171 -4.04 9.04 7.81
CA ILE A 171 -2.88 8.41 8.44
C ILE A 171 -3.30 7.13 9.18
N GLY A 172 -4.40 7.19 9.94
CA GLY A 172 -4.94 6.03 10.64
C GLY A 172 -5.30 4.89 9.67
N LEU A 173 -5.93 5.22 8.53
CA LEU A 173 -6.33 4.26 7.51
C LEU A 173 -5.14 3.60 6.82
N ILE A 174 -4.14 4.38 6.40
CA ILE A 174 -2.91 3.84 5.80
C ILE A 174 -2.19 2.92 6.79
N TRP A 175 -2.03 3.37 8.03
CA TRP A 175 -1.34 2.58 9.05
C TRP A 175 -2.11 1.28 9.36
N TYR A 176 -3.45 1.35 9.47
CA TYR A 176 -4.27 0.16 9.62
C TYR A 176 -4.12 -0.81 8.44
N LEU A 177 -4.11 -0.30 7.21
CA LEU A 177 -3.91 -1.11 6.00
C LEU A 177 -2.55 -1.84 6.02
N VAL A 178 -1.48 -1.15 6.42
CA VAL A 178 -0.15 -1.76 6.60
C VAL A 178 -0.19 -2.88 7.65
N ASN A 179 -0.92 -2.69 8.76
CA ASN A 179 -1.07 -3.72 9.79
C ASN A 179 -1.84 -4.96 9.28
N VAL A 180 -2.87 -4.75 8.44
CA VAL A 180 -3.62 -5.84 7.79
C VAL A 180 -2.71 -6.61 6.84
N LEU A 181 -1.96 -5.93 5.97
CA LEU A 181 -0.98 -6.57 5.09
C LEU A 181 0.09 -7.35 5.87
N ALA A 182 0.57 -6.79 6.98
CA ALA A 182 1.50 -7.47 7.87
C ALA A 182 0.89 -8.71 8.55
N TYR A 183 -0.41 -8.70 8.86
CA TYR A 183 -1.11 -9.87 9.39
C TYR A 183 -1.25 -10.98 8.34
N ILE A 184 -1.68 -10.63 7.11
CA ILE A 184 -1.79 -11.58 6.00
C ILE A 184 -0.43 -12.21 5.71
N SER A 185 0.63 -11.41 5.65
CA SER A 185 1.98 -11.93 5.42
C SER A 185 2.43 -12.93 6.48
N ARG A 186 2.18 -12.62 7.76
CA ARG A 186 2.48 -13.53 8.87
C ARG A 186 1.73 -14.85 8.73
N MET A 187 0.46 -14.81 8.31
CA MET A 187 -0.33 -16.02 8.06
C MET A 187 0.27 -16.90 6.94
N LEU A 188 0.69 -16.28 5.83
CA LEU A 188 1.35 -16.98 4.73
C LEU A 188 2.69 -17.59 5.18
N ARG A 189 3.46 -16.86 5.98
CA ARG A 189 4.74 -17.33 6.53
C ARG A 189 4.55 -18.51 7.49
N ILE A 190 3.53 -18.48 8.36
CA ILE A 190 3.18 -19.62 9.24
C ILE A 190 2.93 -20.88 8.41
N ASN A 191 2.14 -20.78 7.33
CA ASN A 191 1.86 -21.93 6.46
C ASN A 191 3.14 -22.46 5.79
N LYS A 192 4.06 -21.58 5.37
CA LYS A 192 5.36 -21.97 4.82
C LYS A 192 6.24 -22.67 5.86
N LEU A 193 6.32 -22.15 7.10
CA LEU A 193 7.10 -22.78 8.18
C LEU A 193 6.52 -24.12 8.61
N LYS A 194 5.19 -24.20 8.73
CA LYS A 194 4.46 -25.43 9.04
C LYS A 194 4.87 -26.54 8.07
N ASN A 195 4.79 -26.26 6.78
CA ASN A 195 5.21 -27.23 5.77
C ASN A 195 6.71 -27.56 5.91
N LYS A 196 7.60 -26.57 6.07
CA LYS A 196 9.05 -26.81 6.15
C LYS A 196 9.50 -27.61 7.37
N ILE A 197 8.87 -27.43 8.53
CA ILE A 197 9.26 -28.09 9.80
C ILE A 197 8.67 -29.50 9.90
N PHE A 198 7.45 -29.69 9.37
CA PHE A 198 6.69 -30.93 9.57
C PHE A 198 6.55 -31.78 8.29
N SER A 199 7.02 -31.31 7.13
CA SER A 199 7.20 -32.16 5.94
C SER A 199 8.39 -33.08 6.15
N LYS A 200 8.14 -34.18 6.84
CA LYS A 200 8.66 -35.56 6.75
C LYS A 200 9.96 -35.91 5.99
N ASP A 201 10.92 -35.01 5.79
CA ASP A 201 12.29 -35.34 5.43
C ASP A 201 13.16 -35.18 6.68
N LEU A 202 13.36 -36.31 7.37
CA LEU A 202 14.27 -36.45 8.51
C LEU A 202 15.75 -36.30 8.13
N GLU A 203 16.05 -36.10 6.85
CA GLU A 203 17.40 -35.95 6.37
C GLU A 203 17.78 -34.46 6.35
N ASN A 204 18.42 -34.04 7.44
CA ASN A 204 19.34 -32.91 7.47
C ASN A 204 18.72 -31.49 7.54
N ILE A 205 17.77 -31.26 8.44
CA ILE A 205 17.45 -29.89 8.88
C ILE A 205 18.16 -29.63 10.21
N ASP A 206 19.35 -29.04 10.14
CA ASP A 206 20.00 -28.49 11.32
C ASP A 206 19.22 -27.25 11.80
N LEU A 207 18.39 -27.46 12.83
CA LEU A 207 17.52 -26.45 13.43
C LEU A 207 18.31 -25.23 13.91
N THR A 208 19.59 -25.38 14.22
CA THR A 208 20.44 -24.23 14.55
C THR A 208 20.60 -23.34 13.33
N THR A 209 21.08 -23.83 12.18
CA THR A 209 21.26 -23.03 10.95
C THR A 209 19.99 -22.31 10.45
N LEU A 210 18.80 -22.87 10.71
CA LEU A 210 17.51 -22.27 10.36
C LEU A 210 17.17 -20.98 11.13
N PHE A 211 17.69 -20.83 12.34
CA PHE A 211 17.44 -19.68 13.20
C PHE A 211 18.71 -18.87 13.50
N SER A 212 19.88 -19.44 13.19
CA SER A 212 21.23 -18.94 13.50
C SER A 212 21.79 -18.07 12.37
N ASN A 213 21.59 -18.44 11.10
CA ASN A 213 21.99 -17.61 9.95
C ASN A 213 21.15 -16.33 9.79
N ASP A 214 20.10 -16.16 10.60
CA ASP A 214 19.22 -14.98 10.62
C ASP A 214 19.47 -14.06 11.85
N LEU A 215 20.50 -14.37 12.68
CA LEU A 215 20.96 -13.51 13.77
C LEU A 215 22.30 -12.81 13.51
N ASP A 216 23.09 -13.25 12.52
CA ASP A 216 24.37 -12.62 12.18
C ASP A 216 24.28 -11.65 10.99
N ASN A 217 24.62 -10.42 11.31
CA ASN A 217 24.99 -9.30 10.46
C ASN A 217 26.14 -9.70 9.50
N PRO A 218 26.21 -9.22 8.23
CA PRO A 218 27.23 -9.61 7.25
C PRO A 218 28.70 -9.18 7.53
N ASN A 219 29.12 -8.91 8.77
CA ASN A 219 30.44 -8.32 9.07
C ASN A 219 31.23 -9.06 10.17
N THR A 220 31.31 -10.38 10.14
CA THR A 220 32.20 -11.10 11.08
C THR A 220 32.86 -12.33 10.45
N THR A 221 33.76 -12.10 9.50
CA THR A 221 34.91 -12.98 9.32
C THR A 221 35.94 -12.63 10.39
N ASN A 222 36.01 -13.41 11.47
CA ASN A 222 37.26 -13.59 12.19
C ASN A 222 37.38 -15.04 12.63
N ASN A 223 38.34 -15.70 11.97
CA ASN A 223 39.03 -16.91 12.35
C ASN A 223 39.11 -17.14 13.86
N THR A 224 38.78 -18.36 14.30
CA THR A 224 39.64 -19.07 15.25
C THR A 224 39.47 -20.57 15.07
N ASN A 225 40.55 -21.19 14.59
CA ASN A 225 40.83 -22.62 14.72
C ASN A 225 40.77 -23.01 16.20
N LEU A 226 40.00 -24.05 16.52
CA LEU A 226 40.13 -24.78 17.78
C LEU A 226 41.01 -26.00 17.53
N PRO A 227 42.21 -26.10 18.14
CA PRO A 227 42.95 -27.35 18.13
C PRO A 227 42.29 -28.34 19.08
N ILE A 228 42.03 -29.53 18.55
CA ILE A 228 41.74 -30.74 19.30
C ILE A 228 42.94 -31.01 20.21
N ASN A 229 42.70 -31.23 21.50
CA ASN A 229 43.63 -32.05 22.27
C ASN A 229 42.88 -33.01 23.21
N LYS A 230 43.50 -34.18 23.32
CA LYS A 230 43.04 -35.45 23.89
C LYS A 230 42.67 -35.38 25.36
#